data_AF-A0ABD3RCZ9-F1
#
_entry.id   AF-A0ABD3RCZ9-F1
#
_cell.length_a   1.000
_cell.length_b   1.000
_cell.length_c   1.000
_cell.angle_alpha   90.00
_cell.angle_beta   90.00
_cell.angle_gamma   90.00
#
_symmetry.space_group_name_H-M   'P 1'
#
loop_
_entity.id
_entity.type
_entity.pdbx_description
1 polymer ?
#
loop_
_entity_poly.entity_id
_entity_poly.type
_entity_poly.pdbx_seq_one_letter_code
_entity_poly.pdbx_strand_id
1 'polypeptide(L)'
;MSRYGAQPPPYQQYTKPPIVVTDNDVLSGRGVNIAAHAGNERFRTLVTTRADSTYCESYSATEKKAVAEEIVRHISSLDPPGRFLKREGRGQVSRGLNGPWEELSRREAIKKTCQALRDCNRTDRETYAHGVQAPDDVKAVAQELASSGMALKDRATKAAEEVAAETSARLREAMEHAGVPEDAIEEQLRRHRADPTYVIPGFAMTATGTFAPIAPPGYPGAMMQVIGPDGIPIPTHEPVPTPSQMPGIYSVYPHPVLEAAPMNMEAHIAARAAAGYIHPNDRAMMAAHEREEYERKVALMEKEEQALVEELGEEEAAAAAAAAVANLDPPPVEPKADPQAPAEEVHI
;
A
#
# COMPACT_ATOMS: atom_id res chain seq x y z
N MET A 1 -31.05 -12.52 53.79
CA MET A 1 -30.24 -11.54 53.06
C MET A 1 -29.83 -12.16 51.72
N SER A 2 -30.60 -11.91 50.67
CA SER A 2 -30.38 -12.51 49.34
C SER A 2 -29.44 -11.61 48.54
N ARG A 3 -28.23 -12.12 48.23
CA ARG A 3 -27.15 -11.38 47.53
C ARG A 3 -27.17 -11.62 46.02
N TYR A 4 -28.33 -11.60 45.38
CA TYR A 4 -28.40 -11.65 43.92
C TYR A 4 -28.47 -10.21 43.40
N GLY A 5 -27.31 -9.67 43.02
CA GLY A 5 -27.19 -8.39 42.33
C GLY A 5 -27.98 -8.42 41.02
N ALA A 6 -28.60 -7.28 40.69
CA ALA A 6 -29.38 -7.10 39.47
C ALA A 6 -28.55 -7.48 38.24
N GLN A 7 -29.09 -8.36 37.40
CA GLN A 7 -28.51 -8.67 36.10
C GLN A 7 -28.46 -7.37 35.27
N PRO A 8 -27.33 -7.07 34.59
CA PRO A 8 -27.26 -5.95 33.67
C PRO A 8 -28.31 -6.15 32.56
N PRO A 9 -28.94 -5.06 32.07
CA PRO A 9 -29.93 -5.18 31.01
C PRO A 9 -29.32 -5.86 29.79
N PRO A 10 -30.08 -6.72 29.08
CA PRO A 10 -29.58 -7.35 27.86
C PRO A 10 -29.18 -6.25 26.87
N TYR A 11 -27.96 -6.33 26.36
CA TYR A 11 -27.46 -5.43 25.33
C TYR A 11 -28.46 -5.41 24.17
N GLN A 12 -29.15 -4.28 24.00
CA GLN A 12 -29.98 -4.05 22.82
C GLN A 12 -29.05 -4.09 21.61
N GLN A 13 -29.18 -5.15 20.81
CA GLN A 13 -28.51 -5.24 19.53
C GLN A 13 -28.99 -4.07 18.67
N TYR A 14 -28.14 -3.06 18.49
CA TYR A 14 -28.39 -1.97 17.57
C TYR A 14 -28.36 -2.55 16.15
N THR A 15 -29.52 -2.89 15.60
CA THR A 15 -29.64 -3.26 14.20
C THR A 15 -29.56 -1.98 13.38
N LYS A 16 -28.47 -1.83 12.60
CA LYS A 16 -28.31 -0.71 11.66
C LYS A 16 -29.52 -0.72 10.71
N PRO A 17 -30.19 0.43 10.49
CA PRO A 17 -31.34 0.47 9.60
C PRO A 17 -30.94 0.00 8.19
N PRO A 18 -31.85 -0.68 7.46
CA PRO A 18 -31.54 -1.20 6.14
C PRO A 18 -31.18 -0.06 5.19
N ILE A 19 -30.04 -0.20 4.52
CA ILE A 19 -29.57 0.81 3.55
C ILE A 19 -30.42 0.71 2.28
N VAL A 20 -31.16 1.77 1.98
CA VAL A 20 -31.83 1.96 0.70
C VAL A 20 -30.85 2.57 -0.29
N VAL A 21 -30.73 1.95 -1.46
CA VAL A 21 -29.87 2.43 -2.56
C VAL A 21 -30.49 3.68 -3.19
N THR A 22 -29.65 4.68 -3.42
CA THR A 22 -29.97 5.91 -4.13
C THR A 22 -29.22 5.97 -5.46
N ASP A 23 -29.65 6.83 -6.38
CA ASP A 23 -29.01 6.97 -7.70
C ASP A 23 -27.56 7.48 -7.63
N ASN A 24 -27.15 8.11 -6.53
CA ASN A 24 -25.78 8.57 -6.31
C ASN A 24 -24.87 7.48 -5.71
N ASP A 25 -25.43 6.35 -5.26
CA ASP A 25 -24.65 5.28 -4.65
C ASP A 25 -23.90 4.44 -5.71
N VAL A 26 -22.65 4.12 -5.41
CA VAL A 26 -21.78 3.28 -6.25
C VAL A 26 -21.82 1.84 -5.75
N LEU A 27 -22.42 0.96 -6.53
CA LEU A 27 -22.64 -0.43 -6.17
C LEU A 27 -21.43 -1.29 -6.55
N SER A 28 -20.99 -2.13 -5.62
CA SER A 28 -19.93 -3.12 -5.82
C SER A 28 -20.51 -4.50 -6.10
N GLY A 29 -20.09 -5.10 -7.22
CA GLY A 29 -20.51 -6.44 -7.59
C GLY A 29 -20.34 -6.71 -9.08
N ARG A 30 -20.77 -7.91 -9.50
CA ARG A 30 -20.88 -8.31 -10.91
C ARG A 30 -22.36 -8.40 -11.30
N GLY A 31 -22.70 -7.98 -12.50
CA GLY A 31 -24.04 -8.10 -13.06
C GLY A 31 -24.47 -6.88 -13.85
N VAL A 32 -25.31 -7.11 -14.87
CA VAL A 32 -25.76 -6.06 -15.81
C VAL A 32 -26.51 -4.94 -15.07
N ASN A 33 -27.43 -5.28 -14.16
CA ASN A 33 -28.21 -4.29 -13.40
C ASN A 33 -27.34 -3.46 -12.44
N ILE A 34 -26.27 -4.05 -11.90
CA ILE A 34 -25.31 -3.31 -11.06
C ILE A 34 -24.49 -2.38 -11.94
N ALA A 35 -24.04 -2.85 -13.11
CA ALA A 35 -23.28 -2.01 -14.05
C ALA A 35 -24.11 -0.82 -14.54
N ALA A 36 -25.37 -1.05 -14.94
CA ALA A 36 -26.31 -0.03 -15.44
C ALA A 36 -26.92 0.87 -14.35
N HIS A 37 -26.45 0.78 -13.11
CA HIS A 37 -26.91 1.69 -12.05
C HIS A 37 -26.39 3.11 -12.31
N ALA A 38 -27.23 4.13 -12.11
CA ALA A 38 -26.90 5.53 -12.37
C ALA A 38 -25.61 5.99 -11.67
N GLY A 39 -25.42 5.60 -10.41
CA GLY A 39 -24.20 5.92 -9.66
C GLY A 39 -22.95 5.23 -10.20
N ASN A 40 -23.09 4.02 -10.77
CA ASN A 40 -21.98 3.32 -11.41
C ASN A 40 -21.66 3.88 -12.79
N GLU A 41 -22.66 4.36 -13.53
CA GLU A 41 -22.47 5.11 -14.77
C GLU A 41 -21.73 6.41 -14.52
N ARG A 42 -22.22 7.23 -13.57
CA ARG A 42 -21.55 8.46 -13.13
C ARG A 42 -20.13 8.20 -12.67
N PHE A 43 -19.91 7.19 -11.83
CA PHE A 43 -18.58 6.80 -11.35
C PHE A 43 -17.63 6.47 -12.51
N ARG A 44 -18.09 5.70 -13.50
CA ARG A 44 -17.28 5.33 -14.66
C ARG A 44 -16.92 6.55 -15.51
N THR A 45 -17.87 7.45 -15.77
CA THR A 45 -17.60 8.72 -16.45
C THR A 45 -16.61 9.58 -15.67
N LEU A 46 -16.79 9.70 -14.35
CA LEU A 46 -15.89 10.48 -13.50
C LEU A 46 -14.47 9.93 -13.49
N VAL A 47 -14.31 8.61 -13.46
CA VAL A 47 -13.00 7.94 -13.59
C VAL A 47 -12.36 8.26 -14.94
N THR A 48 -13.13 8.26 -16.04
CA THR A 48 -12.59 8.58 -17.38
C THR A 48 -12.12 10.03 -17.53
N THR A 49 -12.67 10.99 -16.76
CA THR A 49 -12.16 12.38 -16.78
C THR A 49 -10.72 12.51 -16.27
N ARG A 50 -10.24 11.51 -15.51
CA ARG A 50 -8.90 11.44 -14.91
C ARG A 50 -8.07 10.30 -15.53
N ALA A 51 -8.49 9.76 -16.66
CA ALA A 51 -7.73 8.74 -17.37
C ALA A 51 -6.45 9.36 -17.97
N ASP A 52 -5.34 8.66 -17.78
CA ASP A 52 -4.01 9.05 -18.24
C ASP A 52 -3.29 7.76 -18.60
N SER A 53 -2.80 7.66 -19.83
CA SER A 53 -2.10 6.47 -20.32
C SER A 53 -0.87 6.14 -19.48
N THR A 54 -0.23 7.16 -18.91
CA THR A 54 0.97 7.00 -18.07
C THR A 54 0.64 6.65 -16.62
N TYR A 55 -0.63 6.62 -16.22
CA TYR A 55 -1.06 6.41 -14.84
C TYR A 55 -0.49 5.12 -14.21
N CYS A 56 -0.47 4.03 -14.98
CA CYS A 56 0.00 2.74 -14.48
C CYS A 56 1.51 2.73 -14.23
N GLU A 57 2.28 3.39 -15.10
CA GLU A 57 3.74 3.34 -15.15
C GLU A 57 4.41 4.46 -14.35
N SER A 58 3.90 5.70 -14.48
CA SER A 58 4.61 6.90 -14.03
C SER A 58 4.15 7.42 -12.67
N TYR A 59 2.98 7.01 -12.18
CA TYR A 59 2.44 7.46 -10.90
C TYR A 59 2.88 6.53 -9.77
N SER A 60 3.35 7.13 -8.68
CA SER A 60 3.63 6.49 -7.40
C SER A 60 2.35 6.00 -6.70
N ALA A 61 2.51 5.17 -5.67
CA ALA A 61 1.37 4.63 -4.91
C ALA A 61 0.57 5.73 -4.19
N THR A 62 1.24 6.79 -3.71
CA THR A 62 0.61 7.93 -3.03
C THR A 62 -0.15 8.81 -4.01
N GLU A 63 0.39 9.08 -5.20
CA GLU A 63 -0.30 9.82 -6.25
C GLU A 63 -1.55 9.07 -6.74
N LYS A 64 -1.43 7.76 -7.00
CA LYS A 64 -2.58 6.90 -7.36
C LYS A 64 -3.68 6.97 -6.30
N LYS A 65 -3.29 6.95 -5.02
CA LYS A 65 -4.23 7.11 -3.89
C LYS A 65 -4.87 8.49 -3.89
N ALA A 66 -4.11 9.56 -4.10
CA ALA A 66 -4.61 10.93 -4.10
C ALA A 66 -5.69 11.15 -5.18
N VAL A 67 -5.45 10.67 -6.40
CA VAL A 67 -6.44 10.72 -7.50
C VAL A 67 -7.72 9.95 -7.13
N ALA A 68 -7.58 8.75 -6.57
CA ALA A 68 -8.73 7.96 -6.13
C ALA A 68 -9.51 8.64 -5.00
N GLU A 69 -8.81 9.31 -4.10
CA GLU A 69 -9.38 10.04 -2.97
C GLU A 69 -10.20 11.25 -3.41
N GLU A 70 -9.74 11.99 -4.43
CA GLU A 70 -10.52 13.06 -5.06
C GLU A 70 -11.87 12.55 -5.61
N ILE A 71 -11.86 11.42 -6.33
CA ILE A 71 -13.06 10.81 -6.92
C ILE A 71 -14.04 10.38 -5.82
N VAL A 72 -13.54 9.71 -4.78
CA VAL A 72 -14.37 9.28 -3.65
C VAL A 72 -14.97 10.50 -2.95
N ARG A 73 -14.18 11.55 -2.73
CA ARG A 73 -14.65 12.81 -2.12
C ARG A 73 -15.74 13.47 -2.96
N HIS A 74 -15.58 13.52 -4.29
CA HIS A 74 -16.59 14.07 -5.21
C HIS A 74 -17.93 13.35 -5.06
N ILE A 75 -17.91 12.02 -5.03
CA ILE A 75 -19.13 11.20 -4.89
C ILE A 75 -19.80 11.42 -3.54
N SER A 76 -19.01 11.51 -2.47
CA SER A 76 -19.54 11.79 -1.13
C SER A 76 -20.05 13.22 -0.95
N SER A 77 -19.61 14.17 -1.78
CA SER A 77 -20.10 15.57 -1.76
C SER A 77 -21.39 15.80 -2.56
N LEU A 78 -21.93 14.78 -3.22
CA LEU A 78 -23.19 14.88 -3.94
C LEU A 78 -24.36 15.11 -2.97
N ASP A 79 -25.50 15.56 -3.50
CA ASP A 79 -26.75 15.70 -2.76
C ASP A 79 -27.85 14.87 -3.44
N PRO A 80 -28.34 13.77 -2.84
CA PRO A 80 -27.88 13.17 -1.58
C PRO A 80 -26.44 12.60 -1.66
N PRO A 81 -25.74 12.44 -0.52
CA PRO A 81 -24.36 11.97 -0.51
C PRO A 81 -24.25 10.56 -1.10
N GLY A 82 -23.38 10.39 -2.09
CA GLY A 82 -23.11 9.09 -2.69
C GLY A 82 -22.26 8.23 -1.77
N ARG A 83 -22.68 6.97 -1.58
CA ARG A 83 -21.93 5.98 -0.80
C ARG A 83 -21.44 4.86 -1.70
N PHE A 84 -20.36 4.23 -1.29
CA PHE A 84 -19.89 3.01 -1.92
C PHE A 84 -20.52 1.84 -1.19
N LEU A 85 -21.29 1.01 -1.89
CA LEU A 85 -22.04 -0.08 -1.27
C LEU A 85 -21.50 -1.43 -1.75
N LYS A 86 -21.47 -2.43 -0.87
CA LYS A 86 -21.30 -3.85 -1.19
C LYS A 86 -22.49 -4.64 -0.68
N ARG A 87 -22.76 -5.79 -1.28
CA ARG A 87 -23.85 -6.68 -0.84
C ARG A 87 -23.42 -7.37 0.44
N GLU A 88 -24.33 -7.45 1.41
CA GLU A 88 -24.09 -8.15 2.67
C GLU A 88 -24.13 -9.68 2.45
N GLY A 89 -23.19 -10.39 3.06
CA GLY A 89 -23.12 -11.86 3.05
C GLY A 89 -22.53 -12.52 1.79
N ARG A 90 -22.10 -13.78 1.94
CA ARG A 90 -21.63 -14.67 0.84
C ARG A 90 -22.70 -15.63 0.31
N GLY A 91 -23.95 -15.49 0.76
CA GLY A 91 -25.07 -16.40 0.48
C GLY A 91 -25.84 -16.07 -0.81
N GLN A 92 -26.92 -16.83 -1.06
CA GLN A 92 -27.80 -16.73 -2.24
C GLN A 92 -28.38 -15.32 -2.36
N VAL A 93 -27.66 -14.47 -3.09
CA VAL A 93 -27.91 -13.05 -3.14
C VAL A 93 -29.25 -12.80 -3.85
N SER A 94 -30.17 -12.06 -3.22
CA SER A 94 -31.39 -11.57 -3.87
C SER A 94 -31.04 -11.05 -5.27
N ARG A 95 -31.72 -11.50 -6.33
CA ARG A 95 -31.43 -10.96 -7.67
C ARG A 95 -31.96 -9.52 -7.74
N GLY A 96 -31.18 -8.61 -8.33
CA GLY A 96 -31.57 -7.20 -8.49
C GLY A 96 -31.00 -6.26 -7.42
N LEU A 97 -31.56 -5.04 -7.38
CA LEU A 97 -31.11 -3.93 -6.51
C LEU A 97 -31.58 -4.06 -5.06
N ASN A 98 -32.54 -4.97 -4.79
CA ASN A 98 -33.14 -5.21 -3.47
C ASN A 98 -32.34 -6.24 -2.65
N GLY A 99 -31.07 -5.95 -2.40
CA GLY A 99 -30.25 -6.72 -1.47
C GLY A 99 -30.05 -5.98 -0.14
N PRO A 100 -29.71 -6.67 0.96
CA PRO A 100 -29.07 -5.99 2.06
C PRO A 100 -27.73 -5.41 1.58
N TRP A 101 -27.56 -4.11 1.78
CA TRP A 101 -26.36 -3.36 1.39
C TRP A 101 -25.60 -2.93 2.64
N GLU A 102 -24.29 -3.07 2.58
CA GLU A 102 -23.34 -2.58 3.56
C GLU A 102 -22.52 -1.47 2.91
N GLU A 103 -22.32 -0.39 3.64
CA GLU A 103 -21.44 0.70 3.22
C GLU A 103 -19.98 0.25 3.31
N LEU A 104 -19.24 0.48 2.23
CA LEU A 104 -17.80 0.24 2.18
C LEU A 104 -17.06 1.29 2.99
N SER A 105 -16.04 0.85 3.70
CA SER A 105 -15.10 1.77 4.34
C SER A 105 -14.42 2.66 3.30
N ARG A 106 -14.01 3.86 3.71
CA ARG A 106 -13.27 4.80 2.85
C ARG A 106 -12.06 4.16 2.17
N ARG A 107 -11.34 3.30 2.90
CA ARG A 107 -10.19 2.54 2.40
C ARG A 107 -10.59 1.55 1.30
N GLU A 108 -11.73 0.87 1.42
CA GLU A 108 -12.25 -0.02 0.39
C GLU A 108 -12.75 0.75 -0.84
N ALA A 109 -13.40 1.90 -0.64
CA ALA A 109 -13.83 2.79 -1.72
C ALA A 109 -12.63 3.30 -2.56
N ILE A 110 -11.54 3.71 -1.89
CA ILE A 110 -10.29 4.10 -2.55
C ILE A 110 -9.73 2.91 -3.35
N LYS A 111 -9.65 1.71 -2.75
CA LYS A 111 -9.15 0.51 -3.46
C LYS A 111 -9.96 0.20 -4.71
N LYS A 112 -11.29 0.26 -4.62
CA LYS A 112 -12.20 0.09 -5.77
C LYS A 112 -11.93 1.13 -6.85
N THR A 113 -11.68 2.38 -6.45
CA THR A 113 -11.39 3.48 -7.37
C THR A 113 -10.02 3.33 -8.04
N CYS A 114 -8.98 2.93 -7.30
CA CYS A 114 -7.68 2.58 -7.89
C CYS A 114 -7.77 1.39 -8.86
N GLN A 115 -8.67 0.42 -8.60
CA GLN A 115 -8.93 -0.65 -9.55
C GLN A 115 -9.62 -0.12 -10.81
N ALA A 116 -10.61 0.76 -10.66
CA ALA A 116 -11.30 1.40 -11.77
C ALA A 116 -10.35 2.23 -12.66
N LEU A 117 -9.47 3.03 -12.06
CA LEU A 117 -8.46 3.81 -12.76
C LEU A 117 -7.43 2.94 -13.48
N ARG A 118 -7.09 1.77 -12.94
CA ARG A 118 -6.26 0.80 -13.68
C ARG A 118 -7.02 0.22 -14.86
N ASP A 119 -8.26 -0.19 -14.64
CA ASP A 119 -9.09 -0.82 -15.67
C ASP A 119 -9.45 0.14 -16.82
N CYS A 120 -9.57 1.45 -16.56
CA CYS A 120 -9.87 2.44 -17.61
C CYS A 120 -8.66 2.78 -18.49
N ASN A 121 -7.44 2.60 -17.99
CA ASN A 121 -6.21 2.86 -18.73
C ASN A 121 -5.69 1.63 -19.48
N ARG A 122 -6.41 0.50 -19.41
CA ARG A 122 -6.06 -0.68 -20.22
C ARG A 122 -6.63 -0.55 -21.63
N THR A 123 -5.76 -0.76 -22.61
CA THR A 123 -6.11 -0.72 -24.05
C THR A 123 -7.09 -1.82 -24.48
N ASP A 124 -7.14 -2.94 -23.75
CA ASP A 124 -8.06 -4.06 -24.03
C ASP A 124 -9.50 -3.81 -23.52
N ARG A 125 -9.75 -2.67 -22.88
CA ARG A 125 -11.05 -2.30 -22.30
C ARG A 125 -11.53 -0.94 -22.82
N GLU A 126 -11.88 -0.87 -24.10
CA GLU A 126 -12.44 0.33 -24.75
C GLU A 126 -13.81 0.79 -24.20
N THR A 127 -14.44 0.05 -23.29
CA THR A 127 -15.87 0.18 -22.97
C THR A 127 -16.19 0.74 -21.59
N TYR A 128 -15.22 1.29 -20.85
CA TYR A 128 -15.47 1.68 -19.44
C TYR A 128 -16.63 2.68 -19.30
N ALA A 129 -16.74 3.67 -20.19
CA ALA A 129 -17.82 4.66 -20.21
C ALA A 129 -18.51 4.81 -21.59
N HIS A 130 -18.33 3.86 -22.50
CA HIS A 130 -18.83 4.00 -23.87
C HIS A 130 -20.36 4.08 -23.90
N GLY A 131 -20.90 5.17 -24.46
CA GLY A 131 -22.35 5.38 -24.64
C GLY A 131 -23.10 5.92 -23.41
N VAL A 132 -22.41 6.20 -22.30
CA VAL A 132 -23.03 6.81 -21.12
C VAL A 132 -22.97 8.33 -21.23
N GLN A 133 -24.10 9.01 -21.07
CA GLN A 133 -24.10 10.47 -21.01
C GLN A 133 -23.50 10.95 -19.70
N ALA A 134 -22.46 11.80 -19.79
CA ALA A 134 -21.84 12.40 -18.63
C ALA A 134 -22.84 13.28 -17.87
N PRO A 135 -23.04 13.07 -16.56
CA PRO A 135 -23.79 13.99 -15.71
C PRO A 135 -23.15 15.39 -15.67
N ASP A 136 -23.95 16.42 -15.41
CA ASP A 136 -23.48 17.81 -15.49
C ASP A 136 -22.41 18.16 -14.44
N ASP A 137 -22.45 17.53 -13.26
CA ASP A 137 -21.38 17.64 -12.26
C ASP A 137 -20.05 17.09 -12.77
N VAL A 138 -20.08 15.97 -13.50
CA VAL A 138 -18.87 15.37 -14.07
C VAL A 138 -18.33 16.22 -15.22
N LYS A 139 -19.21 16.82 -16.03
CA LYS A 139 -18.80 17.77 -17.08
C LYS A 139 -18.13 19.00 -16.49
N ALA A 140 -18.66 19.54 -15.39
CA ALA A 140 -18.07 20.68 -14.71
C ALA A 140 -16.64 20.37 -14.22
N VAL A 141 -16.44 19.18 -13.62
CA VAL A 141 -15.09 18.72 -13.21
C VAL A 141 -14.15 18.56 -14.41
N ALA A 142 -14.64 18.00 -15.52
CA ALA A 142 -13.84 17.87 -16.74
C ALA A 142 -13.44 19.23 -17.32
N GLN A 143 -14.34 20.21 -17.28
CA GLN A 143 -14.05 21.59 -17.70
C GLN A 143 -13.05 22.28 -16.77
N GLU A 144 -13.19 22.11 -15.46
CA GLU A 144 -12.22 22.61 -14.48
C GLU A 144 -10.82 22.04 -14.77
N LEU A 145 -10.72 20.72 -14.96
CA LEU A 145 -9.47 20.05 -15.30
C LEU A 145 -8.86 20.60 -16.59
N ALA A 146 -9.66 20.74 -17.64
CA ALA A 146 -9.21 21.30 -18.92
C ALA A 146 -8.76 22.77 -18.80
N SER A 147 -9.45 23.56 -17.97
CA SER A 147 -9.15 24.99 -17.77
C SER A 147 -7.91 25.24 -16.90
N SER A 148 -7.58 24.29 -16.02
CA SER A 148 -6.47 24.44 -15.06
C SER A 148 -5.09 24.48 -15.70
N GLY A 149 -4.94 23.90 -16.91
CA GLY A 149 -3.67 23.82 -17.63
C GLY A 149 -2.58 23.00 -16.93
N MET A 150 -2.88 22.36 -15.80
CA MET A 150 -1.95 21.48 -15.07
C MET A 150 -2.08 20.05 -15.59
N ALA A 151 -0.96 19.35 -15.71
CA ALA A 151 -1.00 17.93 -16.00
C ALA A 151 -1.68 17.17 -14.83
N LEU A 152 -2.40 16.10 -15.16
CA LEU A 152 -3.06 15.26 -14.14
C LEU A 152 -2.05 14.70 -13.13
N LYS A 153 -0.83 14.39 -13.59
CA LYS A 153 0.26 13.94 -12.73
C LYS A 153 0.68 15.01 -11.74
N ASP A 154 0.94 16.23 -12.19
CA ASP A 154 1.37 17.33 -11.31
C ASP A 154 0.30 17.65 -10.25
N ARG A 155 -0.98 17.59 -10.64
CA ARG A 155 -2.10 17.71 -9.69
C ARG A 155 -2.10 16.59 -8.67
N ALA A 156 -1.87 15.34 -9.10
CA ALA A 156 -1.78 14.19 -8.21
C ALA A 156 -0.58 14.29 -7.26
N THR A 157 0.58 14.75 -7.73
CA THR A 157 1.77 14.98 -6.90
C THR A 157 1.48 16.04 -5.84
N LYS A 158 0.93 17.18 -6.24
CA LYS A 158 0.55 18.25 -5.31
C LYS A 158 -0.47 17.77 -4.27
N ALA A 159 -1.51 17.05 -4.70
CA ALA A 159 -2.50 16.50 -3.78
C ALA A 159 -1.89 15.48 -2.81
N ALA A 160 -0.93 14.66 -3.27
CA ALA A 160 -0.23 13.71 -2.41
C ALA A 160 0.66 14.42 -1.38
N GLU A 161 1.35 15.50 -1.77
CA GLU A 161 2.15 16.34 -0.88
C GLU A 161 1.29 17.03 0.19
N GLU A 162 0.15 17.59 -0.19
CA GLU A 162 -0.81 18.19 0.74
C GLU A 162 -1.30 17.19 1.78
N VAL A 163 -1.68 15.98 1.35
CA VAL A 163 -2.10 14.89 2.26
C VAL A 163 -0.96 14.45 3.18
N ALA A 164 0.28 14.36 2.67
CA ALA A 164 1.45 14.02 3.47
C ALA A 164 1.77 15.10 4.51
N ALA A 165 1.62 16.38 4.14
CA ALA A 165 1.79 17.52 5.03
C ALA A 165 0.73 17.52 6.15
N GLU A 166 -0.55 17.30 5.80
CA GLU A 166 -1.64 17.19 6.78
C GLU A 166 -1.42 16.02 7.74
N THR A 167 -1.02 14.85 7.22
CA THR A 167 -0.72 13.68 8.05
C THR A 167 0.42 13.96 9.02
N SER A 168 1.48 14.62 8.55
CA SER A 168 2.63 15.03 9.37
C SER A 168 2.23 16.03 10.46
N ALA A 169 1.34 16.98 10.14
CA ALA A 169 0.83 17.97 11.09
C ALA A 169 0.00 17.32 12.20
N ARG A 170 -0.93 16.42 11.84
CA ARG A 170 -1.75 15.67 12.81
C ARG A 170 -0.90 14.79 13.73
N LEU A 171 0.14 14.20 13.16
CA LEU A 171 1.07 13.37 13.91
C LEU A 171 1.89 14.19 14.90
N ARG A 172 2.40 15.36 14.47
CA ARG A 172 3.08 16.32 15.35
C ARG A 172 2.19 16.70 16.52
N GLU A 173 0.96 17.13 16.25
CA GLU A 173 -0.01 17.51 17.28
C GLU A 173 -0.27 16.37 18.28
N ALA A 174 -0.42 15.14 17.80
CA ALA A 174 -0.60 13.98 18.67
C ALA A 174 0.62 13.69 19.55
N MET A 175 1.84 13.85 19.02
CA MET A 175 3.08 13.64 19.76
C MET A 175 3.35 14.76 20.79
N GLU A 176 3.07 16.02 20.43
CA GLU A 176 3.11 17.17 21.34
C GLU A 176 2.13 16.96 22.50
N HIS A 177 0.90 16.52 22.21
CA HIS A 177 -0.11 16.26 23.25
C HIS A 177 0.31 15.12 24.20
N ALA A 178 1.07 14.14 23.70
CA ALA A 178 1.61 13.06 24.51
C ALA A 178 2.87 13.46 25.30
N GLY A 179 3.37 14.69 25.14
CA GLY A 179 4.55 15.20 25.84
C GLY A 179 5.88 14.65 25.30
N VAL A 180 5.93 14.24 24.03
CA VAL A 180 7.18 13.81 23.39
C VAL A 180 8.09 15.03 23.17
N PRO A 181 9.39 14.96 23.48
CA PRO A 181 10.35 16.04 23.21
C PRO A 181 10.38 16.46 21.73
N GLU A 182 10.56 17.76 21.46
CA GLU A 182 10.49 18.33 20.10
C GLU A 182 11.53 17.74 19.13
N ASP A 183 12.75 17.48 19.60
CA ASP A 183 13.83 16.83 18.85
C ASP A 183 13.45 15.40 18.43
N ALA A 184 12.79 14.66 19.31
CA ALA A 184 12.27 13.33 18.99
C ALA A 184 11.13 13.41 17.97
N ILE A 185 10.23 14.40 18.07
CA ILE A 185 9.15 14.62 17.09
C ILE A 185 9.72 14.88 15.70
N GLU A 186 10.70 15.77 15.58
CA GLU A 186 11.32 16.09 14.30
C GLU A 186 11.99 14.87 13.67
N GLU A 187 12.69 14.06 14.46
CA GLU A 187 13.32 12.83 13.99
C GLU A 187 12.28 11.79 13.52
N GLN A 188 11.17 11.62 14.25
CA GLN A 188 10.08 10.73 13.82
C GLN A 188 9.42 11.22 12.53
N LEU A 189 9.18 12.54 12.40
CA LEU A 189 8.62 13.13 11.18
C LEU A 189 9.57 13.00 9.99
N ARG A 190 10.88 13.17 10.21
CA ARG A 190 11.90 12.96 9.17
C ARG A 190 11.89 11.53 8.65
N ARG A 191 11.79 10.54 9.54
CA ARG A 191 11.66 9.11 9.18
C ARG A 191 10.36 8.82 8.44
N HIS A 192 9.24 9.35 8.91
CA HIS A 192 7.94 9.18 8.26
C HIS A 192 7.87 9.84 6.87
N ARG A 193 8.57 10.97 6.67
CA ARG A 193 8.71 11.59 5.33
C ARG A 193 9.58 10.75 4.39
N ALA A 194 10.65 10.14 4.92
CA ALA A 194 11.51 9.27 4.13
C ALA A 194 10.80 7.94 3.78
N ASP A 195 9.99 7.42 4.70
CA ASP A 195 9.20 6.20 4.52
C ASP A 195 7.80 6.35 5.13
N PRO A 196 6.75 6.55 4.30
CA PRO A 196 5.37 6.63 4.77
C PRO A 196 4.81 5.33 5.38
N THR A 197 5.52 4.21 5.24
CA THR A 197 5.17 2.94 5.88
C THR A 197 5.77 2.78 7.28
N TYR A 198 6.63 3.72 7.69
CA TYR A 198 7.23 3.75 9.00
C TYR A 198 6.17 3.88 10.10
N VAL A 199 6.05 2.84 10.92
CA VAL A 199 5.20 2.85 12.11
C VAL A 199 5.93 3.57 13.22
N ILE A 200 5.33 4.65 13.71
CA ILE A 200 5.92 5.46 14.77
C ILE A 200 5.76 4.74 16.10
N PRO A 201 6.87 4.41 16.78
CA PRO A 201 6.82 3.69 18.05
C PRO A 201 5.95 4.44 19.06
N GLY A 202 5.02 3.72 19.69
CA GLY A 202 4.15 4.30 20.71
C GLY A 202 2.96 5.09 20.16
N PHE A 203 2.72 5.12 18.85
CA PHE A 203 1.52 5.74 18.26
C PHE A 203 0.84 4.79 17.27
N ALA A 204 -0.49 4.75 17.30
CA ALA A 204 -1.30 4.04 16.32
C ALA A 204 -2.26 5.02 15.63
N MET A 205 -2.46 4.81 14.32
CA MET A 205 -3.50 5.53 13.59
C MET A 205 -4.87 4.91 13.93
N THR A 206 -5.79 5.75 14.39
CA THR A 206 -7.17 5.37 14.70
C THR A 206 -8.00 5.20 13.42
N ALA A 207 -9.20 4.62 13.53
CA ALA A 207 -10.14 4.51 12.41
C ALA A 207 -10.55 5.88 11.83
N THR A 208 -10.49 6.94 12.63
CA THR A 208 -10.78 8.32 12.21
C THR A 208 -9.59 9.01 11.55
N GLY A 209 -8.43 8.35 11.44
CA GLY A 209 -7.22 8.91 10.84
C GLY A 209 -6.51 9.92 11.75
N THR A 210 -6.72 9.83 13.07
CA THR A 210 -5.94 10.55 14.08
C THR A 210 -4.87 9.62 14.66
N PHE A 211 -3.78 10.16 15.20
CA PHE A 211 -2.78 9.35 15.90
C PHE A 211 -3.06 9.38 17.40
N ALA A 212 -3.05 8.22 18.03
CA ALA A 212 -3.24 8.08 19.47
C ALA A 212 -2.06 7.31 20.08
N PRO A 213 -1.61 7.68 21.29
CA PRO A 213 -0.53 6.97 21.96
C PRO A 213 -0.96 5.53 22.29
N ILE A 214 -0.13 4.56 21.93
CA ILE A 214 -0.24 3.17 22.36
C ILE A 214 0.30 3.13 23.79
N ALA A 215 -0.60 3.02 24.77
CA ALA A 215 -0.18 2.91 26.16
C ALA A 215 0.73 1.67 26.34
N PRO A 216 1.87 1.79 27.04
CA PRO A 216 2.76 0.66 27.26
C PRO A 216 2.07 -0.43 28.09
N PRO A 217 2.29 -1.72 27.77
CA PRO A 217 1.75 -2.82 28.55
C PRO A 217 2.35 -2.77 29.97
N GLY A 218 1.55 -2.38 30.96
CA GLY A 218 1.97 -2.27 32.35
C GLY A 218 1.46 -1.03 33.11
N TYR A 219 0.88 -0.04 32.43
CA TYR A 219 0.22 1.08 33.12
C TYR A 219 -1.17 0.65 33.65
N PRO A 220 -1.45 0.78 34.96
CA PRO A 220 -2.70 0.32 35.60
C PRO A 220 -3.96 1.16 35.26
N GLY A 221 -4.00 1.78 34.08
CA GLY A 221 -5.17 2.47 33.52
C GLY A 221 -5.35 2.25 32.01
N ALA A 222 -4.47 1.49 31.36
CA ALA A 222 -4.56 1.18 29.94
C ALA A 222 -5.47 -0.03 29.72
N MET A 223 -6.79 0.19 29.82
CA MET A 223 -7.73 -0.77 29.28
C MET A 223 -7.57 -0.75 27.77
N MET A 224 -6.94 -1.79 27.22
CA MET A 224 -6.91 -2.04 25.79
C MET A 224 -8.37 -2.23 25.36
N GLN A 225 -9.01 -1.16 24.86
CA GLN A 225 -10.36 -1.23 24.33
C GLN A 225 -10.30 -2.13 23.12
N VAL A 226 -10.64 -3.41 23.33
CA VAL A 226 -10.83 -4.36 22.25
C VAL A 226 -12.04 -3.84 21.47
N ILE A 227 -11.77 -3.19 20.35
CA ILE A 227 -12.79 -2.76 19.40
C ILE A 227 -13.26 -4.05 18.71
N GLY A 228 -14.50 -4.43 18.99
CA GLY A 228 -15.12 -5.58 18.32
C GLY A 228 -15.21 -5.35 16.81
N PRO A 229 -15.54 -6.39 16.03
CA PRO A 229 -15.73 -6.28 14.58
C PRO A 229 -16.77 -5.23 14.16
N ASP A 230 -17.61 -4.79 15.10
CA ASP A 230 -18.68 -3.80 14.89
C ASP A 230 -18.25 -2.35 15.22
N GLY A 231 -16.98 -2.11 15.56
CA GLY A 231 -16.46 -0.76 15.85
C GLY A 231 -16.80 -0.21 17.24
N ILE A 232 -17.48 -0.99 18.08
CA ILE A 232 -17.87 -0.61 19.45
C ILE A 232 -16.79 -1.10 20.44
N PRO A 233 -16.25 -0.23 21.31
CA PRO A 233 -15.30 -0.62 22.34
C PRO A 233 -15.98 -1.54 23.36
N ILE A 234 -15.44 -2.74 23.55
CA ILE A 234 -15.92 -3.68 24.56
C ILE A 234 -15.33 -3.25 25.92
N PRO A 235 -16.15 -2.90 26.93
CA PRO A 235 -15.66 -2.60 28.27
C PRO A 235 -15.20 -3.90 28.95
N THR A 236 -13.89 -4.15 28.96
CA THR A 236 -13.30 -5.28 29.67
C THR A 236 -13.25 -4.98 31.18
N HIS A 237 -14.33 -5.31 31.90
CA HIS A 237 -14.33 -5.35 33.36
C HIS A 237 -13.92 -6.72 33.94
N GLU A 238 -13.65 -7.71 33.09
CA GLU A 238 -13.15 -9.01 33.54
C GLU A 238 -11.62 -9.01 33.57
N PRO A 239 -10.99 -9.40 34.69
CA PRO A 239 -9.55 -9.53 34.77
C PRO A 239 -9.11 -10.60 33.77
N VAL A 240 -8.30 -10.20 32.80
CA VAL A 240 -7.64 -11.14 31.89
C VAL A 240 -6.82 -12.10 32.75
N PRO A 241 -7.02 -13.43 32.65
CA PRO A 241 -6.30 -14.39 33.47
C PRO A 241 -4.79 -14.22 33.23
N THR A 242 -4.06 -14.01 34.32
CA THR A 242 -2.60 -13.99 34.33
C THR A 242 -2.05 -15.29 33.72
N PRO A 243 -1.00 -15.24 32.88
CA PRO A 243 -0.46 -16.41 32.19
C PRO A 243 0.34 -17.27 33.17
N SER A 244 -0.33 -18.04 34.01
CA SER A 244 0.33 -18.88 35.02
C SER A 244 -0.38 -20.17 35.36
N GLN A 245 -1.27 -20.68 34.49
CA GLN A 245 -1.73 -22.07 34.49
C GLN A 245 -2.62 -22.34 33.26
N MET A 246 -2.00 -22.69 32.12
CA MET A 246 -2.72 -23.43 31.07
C MET A 246 -2.39 -24.91 31.26
N PRO A 247 -3.36 -25.78 31.58
CA PRO A 247 -3.14 -27.23 31.50
C PRO A 247 -2.83 -27.60 30.05
N GLY A 248 -1.80 -28.42 29.87
CA GLY A 248 -1.23 -28.75 28.57
C GLY A 248 -2.26 -29.26 27.57
N ILE A 249 -2.61 -28.42 26.59
CA ILE A 249 -3.22 -28.86 25.36
C ILE A 249 -2.08 -29.42 24.51
N TYR A 250 -1.89 -30.74 24.59
CA TYR A 250 -1.14 -31.48 23.59
C TYR A 250 -1.91 -31.37 22.25
N SER A 251 -1.50 -30.45 21.38
CA SER A 251 -1.85 -30.53 19.97
C SER A 251 -1.12 -31.72 19.37
N VAL A 252 -1.85 -32.79 19.08
CA VAL A 252 -1.35 -34.00 18.40
C VAL A 252 -1.27 -33.79 16.88
N TYR A 253 -1.40 -32.56 16.40
CA TYR A 253 -1.22 -32.23 14.99
C TYR A 253 0.11 -31.49 14.76
N PRO A 254 0.99 -31.99 13.87
CA PRO A 254 2.22 -31.30 13.52
C PRO A 254 1.88 -29.96 12.85
N HIS A 255 2.58 -28.92 13.29
CA HIS A 255 2.49 -27.57 12.75
C HIS A 255 2.86 -27.60 11.25
N PRO A 256 2.10 -26.93 10.34
CA PRO A 256 2.33 -26.99 8.88
C PRO A 256 3.67 -26.37 8.42
N VAL A 257 4.53 -25.96 9.34
CA VAL A 257 5.90 -25.51 9.07
C VAL A 257 6.86 -26.70 8.90
N LEU A 258 6.52 -27.88 9.44
CA LEU A 258 7.36 -29.08 9.32
C LEU A 258 7.19 -29.82 7.98
N GLU A 259 6.22 -29.42 7.14
CA GLU A 259 6.01 -29.97 5.78
C GLU A 259 6.32 -28.97 4.66
N ALA A 260 6.75 -27.75 4.98
CA ALA A 260 7.27 -26.85 3.96
C ALA A 260 8.61 -27.40 3.46
N ALA A 261 8.69 -27.69 2.16
CA ALA A 261 9.94 -28.08 1.51
C ALA A 261 11.06 -27.07 1.88
N PRO A 262 12.29 -27.53 2.16
CA PRO A 262 13.38 -26.62 2.50
C PRO A 262 13.51 -25.58 1.39
N MET A 263 13.34 -24.30 1.73
CA MET A 263 13.47 -23.21 0.76
C MET A 263 14.86 -23.30 0.14
N ASN A 264 14.92 -23.28 -1.20
CA ASN A 264 16.17 -23.14 -1.94
C ASN A 264 16.93 -21.92 -1.39
N MET A 265 18.21 -22.10 -1.08
CA MET A 265 19.13 -21.07 -0.59
C MET A 265 19.06 -19.78 -1.43
N GLU A 266 18.88 -19.92 -2.74
CA GLU A 266 18.77 -18.82 -3.71
C GLU A 266 17.52 -17.95 -3.50
N ALA A 267 16.37 -18.57 -3.19
CA ALA A 267 15.13 -17.85 -2.89
C ALA A 267 15.22 -17.10 -1.55
N HIS A 268 15.99 -17.64 -0.60
CA HIS A 268 16.24 -16.95 0.67
C HIS A 268 17.13 -15.70 0.47
N ILE A 269 18.16 -15.81 -0.36
CA ILE A 269 19.07 -14.69 -0.67
C ILE A 269 18.33 -13.58 -1.44
N ALA A 270 17.49 -13.92 -2.42
CA ALA A 270 16.69 -12.95 -3.17
C ALA A 270 15.70 -12.17 -2.29
N ALA A 271 15.06 -12.86 -1.33
CA ALA A 271 14.14 -12.24 -0.39
C ALA A 271 14.85 -11.26 0.57
N ARG A 272 16.11 -11.56 0.96
CA ARG A 272 16.92 -10.66 1.79
C ARG A 272 17.41 -9.42 1.02
N ALA A 273 17.82 -9.60 -0.23
CA ALA A 273 18.18 -8.49 -1.11
C ALA A 273 16.99 -7.54 -1.36
N ALA A 274 15.79 -8.07 -1.57
CA ALA A 274 14.56 -7.28 -1.72
C ALA A 274 14.14 -6.51 -0.44
N ALA A 275 14.57 -6.98 0.73
CA ALA A 275 14.34 -6.31 2.01
C ALA A 275 15.41 -5.25 2.35
N GLY A 276 16.39 -5.01 1.47
CA GLY A 276 17.40 -3.97 1.64
C GLY A 276 18.48 -4.28 2.69
N TYR A 277 18.55 -5.50 3.20
CA TYR A 277 19.56 -5.92 4.17
C TYR A 277 20.59 -6.83 3.47
N ILE A 278 21.72 -6.23 3.06
CA ILE A 278 22.83 -6.97 2.43
C ILE A 278 23.83 -7.35 3.51
N HIS A 279 23.93 -8.64 3.83
CA HIS A 279 24.93 -9.15 4.75
C HIS A 279 26.33 -8.96 4.15
N PRO A 280 27.38 -8.62 4.92
CA PRO A 280 28.72 -8.31 4.38
C PRO A 280 29.29 -9.39 3.44
N ASN A 281 29.01 -10.67 3.74
CA ASN A 281 29.43 -11.80 2.91
C ASN A 281 28.68 -11.89 1.57
N ASP A 282 27.42 -11.48 1.52
CA ASP A 282 26.59 -11.53 0.31
C ASP A 282 26.99 -10.42 -0.69
N ARG A 283 27.48 -9.29 -0.16
CA ARG A 283 28.04 -8.20 -0.99
C ARG A 283 29.30 -8.64 -1.75
N ALA A 284 30.18 -9.39 -1.10
CA ALA A 284 31.40 -9.91 -1.72
C ALA A 284 31.08 -10.93 -2.83
N MET A 285 30.04 -11.76 -2.64
CA MET A 285 29.59 -12.69 -3.67
C MET A 285 28.94 -12.01 -4.87
N MET A 286 28.10 -10.98 -4.66
CA MET A 286 27.52 -10.24 -5.78
C MET A 286 28.61 -9.52 -6.61
N ALA A 287 29.60 -8.92 -5.95
CA ALA A 287 30.74 -8.30 -6.63
C ALA A 287 31.62 -9.32 -7.40
N ALA A 288 31.65 -10.60 -6.99
CA ALA A 288 32.33 -11.66 -7.75
C ALA A 288 31.53 -12.06 -9.00
N HIS A 289 30.20 -12.15 -8.88
CA HIS A 289 29.31 -12.48 -9.99
C HIS A 289 29.28 -11.38 -11.07
N GLU A 290 29.23 -10.11 -10.66
CA GLU A 290 29.30 -8.96 -11.57
C GLU A 290 30.64 -8.92 -12.34
N ARG A 291 31.74 -9.35 -11.71
CA ARG A 291 33.04 -9.49 -12.36
C ARG A 291 33.05 -10.59 -13.42
N GLU A 292 32.48 -11.75 -13.10
CA GLU A 292 32.39 -12.86 -14.07
C GLU A 292 31.52 -12.47 -15.27
N GLU A 293 30.41 -11.75 -15.07
CA GLU A 293 29.59 -11.24 -16.17
C GLU A 293 30.33 -10.20 -17.03
N TYR A 294 31.12 -9.32 -16.40
CA TYR A 294 31.95 -8.37 -17.12
C TYR A 294 32.99 -9.09 -17.99
N GLU A 295 33.70 -10.08 -17.45
CA GLU A 295 34.68 -10.89 -18.18
C GLU A 295 34.04 -11.64 -19.35
N ARG A 296 32.81 -12.16 -19.18
CA ARG A 296 32.06 -12.78 -20.28
C ARG A 296 31.69 -11.79 -21.39
N LYS A 297 31.30 -10.56 -21.04
CA LYS A 297 31.01 -9.51 -22.03
C LYS A 297 32.26 -9.11 -22.80
N VAL A 298 33.39 -8.94 -22.11
CA VAL A 298 34.68 -8.66 -22.74
C VAL A 298 35.06 -9.78 -23.72
N ALA A 299 34.99 -11.05 -23.30
CA ALA A 299 35.29 -12.19 -24.16
C ALA A 299 34.34 -12.33 -25.37
N LEU A 300 33.09 -11.87 -25.26
CA LEU A 300 32.17 -11.82 -26.39
C LEU A 300 32.58 -10.72 -27.38
N MET A 301 32.92 -9.53 -26.89
CA MET A 301 33.39 -8.43 -27.74
C MET A 301 34.71 -8.77 -28.44
N GLU A 302 35.65 -9.44 -27.77
CA GLU A 302 36.91 -9.89 -28.40
C GLU A 302 36.65 -10.86 -29.56
N LYS A 303 35.61 -11.71 -29.46
CA LYS A 303 35.20 -12.60 -30.55
C LYS A 303 34.54 -11.83 -31.70
N GLU A 304 33.73 -10.82 -31.38
CA GLU A 304 33.12 -9.94 -32.39
C GLU A 304 34.18 -9.10 -33.12
N GLU A 305 35.19 -8.61 -32.40
CA GLU A 305 36.36 -7.93 -32.97
C GLU A 305 37.14 -8.86 -33.91
N GLN A 306 37.44 -10.09 -33.49
CA GLN A 306 38.12 -11.07 -34.35
C GLN A 306 37.34 -11.38 -35.63
N ALA A 307 36.01 -11.45 -35.55
CA ALA A 307 35.15 -11.63 -36.72
C ALA A 307 35.16 -10.41 -37.66
N LEU A 308 35.19 -9.19 -37.10
CA LEU A 308 35.27 -7.95 -37.88
C LEU A 308 36.65 -7.76 -38.55
N VAL A 309 37.73 -8.15 -37.88
CA VAL A 309 39.09 -8.14 -38.46
C VAL A 309 39.16 -9.06 -39.69
N GLU A 310 38.51 -10.22 -39.64
CA GLU A 310 38.44 -11.17 -40.77
C GLU A 310 37.66 -10.60 -41.96
N GLU A 311 36.67 -9.73 -41.73
CA GLU A 311 35.80 -9.19 -42.77
C GLU A 311 36.29 -7.85 -43.36
N LEU A 312 36.94 -6.98 -42.57
CA LEU A 312 37.23 -5.59 -42.93
C LEU A 312 38.73 -5.20 -42.90
N GLY A 313 39.61 -6.06 -42.38
CA GLY A 313 41.04 -5.79 -42.24
C GLY A 313 41.43 -5.07 -40.94
N GLU A 314 42.70 -5.23 -40.54
CA GLU A 314 43.19 -4.97 -39.17
C GLU A 314 43.08 -3.50 -38.70
N GLU A 315 43.24 -2.50 -39.58
CA GLU A 315 43.29 -1.08 -39.17
C GLU A 315 41.91 -0.49 -38.81
N GLU A 316 40.83 -0.87 -39.50
CA GLU A 316 39.48 -0.35 -39.20
C GLU A 316 38.83 -1.07 -38.01
N ALA A 317 39.09 -2.37 -37.83
CA ALA A 317 38.54 -3.15 -36.73
C ALA A 317 39.11 -2.73 -35.36
N ALA A 318 40.41 -2.43 -35.28
CA ALA A 318 41.05 -1.96 -34.05
C ALA A 318 40.48 -0.61 -33.55
N ALA A 319 40.11 0.29 -34.46
CA ALA A 319 39.50 1.57 -34.10
C ALA A 319 38.07 1.40 -33.56
N ALA A 320 37.30 0.46 -34.10
CA ALA A 320 35.94 0.15 -33.64
C ALA A 320 35.93 -0.55 -32.28
N ALA A 321 36.83 -1.52 -32.06
CA ALA A 321 36.92 -2.24 -30.79
C ALA A 321 37.40 -1.34 -29.63
N ALA A 322 38.38 -0.46 -29.88
CA ALA A 322 38.82 0.51 -28.88
C ALA A 322 37.69 1.45 -28.43
N ALA A 323 36.78 1.83 -29.34
CA ALA A 323 35.61 2.63 -29.01
C ALA A 323 34.54 1.84 -28.22
N ALA A 324 34.40 0.53 -28.47
CA ALA A 324 33.47 -0.33 -27.74
C ALA A 324 33.94 -0.58 -26.30
N VAL A 325 35.23 -0.87 -26.10
CA VAL A 325 35.83 -1.05 -24.76
C VAL A 325 35.76 0.24 -23.94
N ALA A 326 35.93 1.41 -24.57
CA ALA A 326 35.80 2.70 -23.89
C ALA A 326 34.38 3.03 -23.38
N ASN A 327 33.35 2.32 -23.86
CA ASN A 327 31.95 2.51 -23.45
C ASN A 327 31.47 1.49 -22.41
N LEU A 328 32.32 0.53 -21.99
CA LEU A 328 31.99 -0.36 -20.88
C LEU A 328 32.27 0.31 -19.54
N ASP A 329 31.33 0.22 -18.62
CA ASP A 329 31.53 0.65 -17.24
C ASP A 329 32.64 -0.21 -16.60
N PRO A 330 33.65 0.40 -15.95
CA PRO A 330 34.72 -0.34 -15.31
C PRO A 330 34.18 -1.23 -14.18
N PRO A 331 34.78 -2.41 -13.94
CA PRO A 331 34.32 -3.31 -12.89
C PRO A 331 34.37 -2.60 -11.52
N PRO A 332 33.46 -2.94 -10.59
CA PRO A 332 33.42 -2.33 -9.27
C PRO A 332 34.77 -2.51 -8.56
N VAL A 333 35.38 -1.39 -8.17
CA VAL A 333 36.67 -1.36 -7.46
C VAL A 333 36.49 -2.04 -6.10
N GLU A 334 37.38 -2.99 -5.77
CA GLU A 334 37.33 -3.68 -4.48
C GLU A 334 37.33 -2.64 -3.33
N PRO A 335 36.43 -2.76 -2.34
CA PRO A 335 36.52 -1.94 -1.16
C PRO A 335 37.85 -2.26 -0.50
N LYS A 336 38.77 -1.28 -0.46
CA LYS A 336 40.02 -1.42 0.29
C LYS A 336 39.64 -1.79 1.72
N ALA A 337 40.10 -2.95 2.18
CA ALA A 337 39.93 -3.35 3.57
C ALA A 337 40.51 -2.24 4.45
N ASP A 338 39.66 -1.56 5.22
CA ASP A 338 40.10 -0.58 6.20
C ASP A 338 41.01 -1.29 7.21
N PRO A 339 42.30 -0.91 7.36
CA PRO A 339 43.21 -1.54 8.31
C PRO A 339 42.95 -1.15 9.77
N GLN A 340 41.75 -0.65 10.10
CA GLN A 340 41.34 -0.20 11.43
C GLN A 340 40.00 -0.81 11.83
N ALA A 341 39.96 -2.14 11.97
CA ALA A 341 39.01 -2.79 12.88
C ALA A 341 39.85 -3.48 13.98
N PRO A 342 39.72 -3.07 15.25
CA PRO A 342 40.42 -3.74 16.34
C PRO A 342 39.85 -5.14 16.55
N ALA A 343 40.73 -6.11 16.78
CA ALA A 343 40.37 -7.45 17.19
C ALA A 343 39.60 -7.39 18.53
N GLU A 344 38.32 -7.74 18.51
CA GLU A 344 37.61 -8.12 19.73
C GLU A 344 38.04 -9.56 20.10
N GLU A 345 39.00 -9.64 21.01
CA GLU A 345 39.13 -10.79 21.92
C GLU A 345 37.83 -10.93 22.71
N VAL A 346 37.09 -12.01 22.48
CA VAL A 346 36.15 -12.52 23.48
C VAL A 346 36.68 -13.85 23.99
N HIS A 347 37.10 -13.77 25.25
CA HIS A 347 37.44 -14.86 26.14
C HIS A 347 36.28 -15.85 26.35
N ILE A 348 36.68 -17.13 26.34
CA ILE A 348 36.02 -18.37 26.81
C ILE A 348 35.05 -19.03 25.83
#